data_AF-A0A2V6Q9F0-F1
#
_entry.id   AF-A0A2V6Q9F0-F1
#
_cell.length_a   1.000
_cell.length_b   1.000
_cell.length_c   1.000
_cell.angle_alpha   90.00
_cell.angle_beta   90.00
_cell.angle_gamma   90.00
#
_symmetry.space_group_name_H-M   'P 1'
#
loop_
_entity.id
_entity.type
_entity.pdbx_description
1 polymer ?
#
loop_
_entity_poly.entity_id
_entity_poly.type
_entity_poly.pdbx_seq_one_letter_code
_entity_poly.pdbx_strand_id
1 'polypeptide(L)' 'MSTVKVRARKRPSRSGFDALSTEQLLALHERHFGFLDRQSKRRIVQTARTHGWDRSWDVDGLTL' A
#
# COMPACT_ATOMS: atom_id res chain seq x y z
N MET A 1 -24.34 35.93 -16.05
CA MET A 1 -23.39 34.85 -16.38
C MET A 1 -22.85 34.28 -15.08
N SER A 2 -23.40 33.16 -14.59
CA SER A 2 -23.04 32.58 -13.29
C SER A 2 -21.98 31.49 -13.47
N THR A 3 -20.79 31.70 -12.93
CA THR A 3 -19.69 30.72 -12.97
C THR A 3 -19.85 29.70 -11.86
N VAL A 4 -20.25 28.48 -12.24
CA VAL A 4 -20.28 27.33 -11.33
C VAL A 4 -18.84 26.94 -11.00
N LYS A 5 -18.39 27.26 -9.78
CA LYS A 5 -17.11 26.80 -9.24
C LYS A 5 -17.21 25.30 -8.97
N VAL A 6 -16.73 24.47 -9.89
CA VAL A 6 -16.61 23.02 -9.70
C VAL A 6 -15.63 22.81 -8.53
N ARG A 7 -16.16 22.53 -7.34
CA ARG A 7 -15.33 22.05 -6.22
C ARG A 7 -14.67 20.77 -6.70
N ALA A 8 -13.35 20.80 -6.84
CA ALA A 8 -12.56 19.61 -7.10
C ALA A 8 -12.96 18.56 -6.05
N ARG A 9 -13.61 17.49 -6.48
CA ARG A 9 -13.87 16.36 -5.60
C ARG A 9 -12.49 15.87 -5.17
N LYS A 10 -12.16 16.00 -3.87
CA LYS A 10 -10.97 15.38 -3.28
C LYS A 10 -11.05 13.92 -3.70
N ARG A 11 -10.20 13.49 -4.65
CA ARG A 11 -10.10 12.07 -5.00
C ARG A 11 -9.88 11.35 -3.68
N PRO A 12 -10.61 10.26 -3.38
CA PRO A 12 -10.28 9.46 -2.21
C PRO A 12 -8.78 9.19 -2.28
N SER A 13 -8.05 9.68 -1.29
CA SER A 13 -6.63 9.37 -1.15
C SER A 13 -6.56 7.86 -1.25
N ARG A 14 -5.80 7.34 -2.22
CA ARG A 14 -5.47 5.91 -2.29
C ARG A 14 -5.22 5.45 -0.86
N SER A 15 -5.99 4.47 -0.42
CA SER A 15 -5.97 3.99 0.96
C SER A 15 -4.53 3.79 1.40
N GLY A 16 -4.18 4.10 2.65
CA GLY A 16 -2.79 4.06 3.12
C GLY A 16 -2.04 2.75 2.82
N PHE A 17 -2.76 1.66 2.56
CA PHE A 17 -2.25 0.37 2.12
C PHE A 17 -1.69 0.33 0.69
N ASP A 18 -2.19 1.15 -0.24
CA ASP A 18 -1.73 1.20 -1.64
C ASP A 18 -0.30 1.73 -1.79
N ALA A 19 0.21 2.32 -0.71
CA ALA A 19 1.52 2.94 -0.66
C ALA A 19 2.54 2.10 0.12
N LEU A 20 2.11 1.00 0.73
CA LEU A 20 2.96 0.10 1.48
C LEU A 20 3.70 -0.87 0.55
N SER A 21 4.95 -1.16 0.86
CA SER A 21 5.67 -2.27 0.23
C SER A 21 5.03 -3.60 0.61
N THR A 22 5.31 -4.64 -0.19
CA THR A 22 4.84 -5.99 0.09
C THR A 22 5.32 -6.47 1.46
N GLU A 23 6.54 -6.10 1.83
CA GLU A 23 7.13 -6.44 3.14
C GLU A 23 6.41 -5.73 4.30
N GLN A 24 6.00 -4.47 4.12
CA GLN A 24 5.23 -3.72 5.12
C GLN A 24 3.81 -4.30 5.29
N LEU A 25 3.17 -4.72 4.19
CA LEU A 25 1.87 -5.42 4.26
C LEU A 25 1.99 -6.75 5.00
N LEU A 26 3.07 -7.50 4.79
CA LEU A 26 3.33 -8.74 5.52
C LEU A 26 3.55 -8.47 7.01
N ALA A 27 4.29 -7.42 7.38
CA ALA A 27 4.47 -7.05 8.79
C ALA A 27 3.14 -6.70 9.48
N LEU A 28 2.25 -5.97 8.79
CA LEU A 28 0.91 -5.67 9.29
C LEU A 28 0.06 -6.94 9.41
N HIS A 29 0.11 -7.83 8.41
CA HIS A 29 -0.58 -9.11 8.48
C HIS A 29 -0.13 -9.90 9.72
N GLU A 30 1.17 -10.02 9.96
CA GLU A 30 1.70 -10.79 11.09
C GLU A 30 1.28 -10.21 12.44
N ARG A 31 1.17 -8.89 12.54
CA ARG A 31 0.69 -8.19 13.74
C ARG A 31 -0.76 -8.53 14.08
N HIS A 32 -1.62 -8.72 13.07
CA HIS A 32 -3.07 -8.88 13.27
C HIS A 32 -3.55 -10.33 13.21
N PHE A 33 -2.88 -11.18 12.43
CA PHE A 33 -3.34 -12.55 12.13
C PHE A 33 -2.35 -13.64 12.56
N GLY A 34 -1.16 -13.25 13.02
CA GLY A 34 -0.12 -14.17 13.46
C GLY A 34 0.97 -14.42 12.41
N PHE A 35 2.04 -15.08 12.85
CA PHE A 35 3.25 -15.24 12.05
C PHE A 35 3.03 -16.10 10.81
N LEU A 36 3.59 -15.64 9.69
CA LEU A 36 3.76 -16.42 8.48
C LEU A 36 5.08 -17.19 8.55
N ASP A 37 5.10 -18.39 7.96
CA ASP A 37 6.35 -19.11 7.83
C ASP A 37 7.32 -18.37 6.89
N ARG A 38 8.62 -18.57 7.12
CA ARG A 38 9.67 -17.87 6.38
C ARG A 38 9.63 -18.17 4.87
N GLN A 39 9.25 -19.37 4.45
CA GLN A 39 9.20 -19.71 3.03
C GLN A 39 8.01 -19.07 2.32
N SER A 40 6.86 -18.98 2.96
CA SER A 40 5.69 -18.30 2.41
C SER A 40 5.90 -16.80 2.30
N LYS A 41 6.52 -16.16 3.31
CA LYS A 41 6.92 -14.75 3.19
C LYS A 41 7.82 -14.50 1.98
N ARG A 42 8.85 -15.34 1.79
CA ARG A 42 9.76 -15.23 0.64
C ARG A 42 9.03 -15.40 -0.69
N ARG A 43 8.13 -16.38 -0.80
CA ARG A 43 7.34 -16.61 -2.01
C ARG A 43 6.45 -15.41 -2.34
N ILE A 44 5.75 -14.86 -1.35
CA ILE A 44 4.86 -13.70 -1.55
C ILE A 44 5.65 -12.49 -2.05
N VAL A 45 6.77 -12.16 -1.40
CA VAL A 45 7.62 -11.02 -1.81
C VAL A 45 8.19 -11.26 -3.21
N GLN A 46 8.66 -12.46 -3.50
CA GLN A 46 9.21 -12.79 -4.81
C GLN A 46 8.16 -12.65 -5.92
N THR A 47 6.95 -13.19 -5.71
CA THR A 47 5.84 -13.04 -6.65
C THR A 47 5.50 -11.57 -6.86
N ALA A 48 5.38 -10.79 -5.78
CA ALA A 48 5.08 -9.37 -5.89
C ALA A 48 6.14 -8.58 -6.70
N ARG A 49 7.42 -8.90 -6.52
CA ARG A 49 8.51 -8.31 -7.30
C ARG A 49 8.49 -8.72 -8.77
N THR A 50 8.32 -10.01 -9.05
CA THR A 50 8.23 -10.54 -10.43
C THR A 50 7.11 -9.88 -11.22
N HIS A 51 5.97 -9.61 -10.58
CA HIS A 51 4.82 -8.97 -11.21
C HIS A 51 4.83 -7.43 -11.14
N GLY A 52 5.84 -6.82 -10.52
CA GLY A 52 5.91 -5.37 -10.34
C GLY A 52 4.78 -4.80 -9.45
N TRP A 53 4.25 -5.62 -8.54
CA TRP A 53 3.28 -5.23 -7.51
C TRP A 53 3.95 -4.56 -6.31
N ASP A 54 5.25 -4.79 -6.14
CA ASP A 54 6.07 -4.15 -5.10
C ASP A 54 6.34 -2.68 -5.46
N ARG A 55 5.29 -1.85 -5.42
CA ARG A 55 5.40 -0.40 -5.64
C ARG A 55 5.33 0.29 -4.29
N SER A 56 6.49 0.61 -3.73
CA SER A 56 6.58 1.70 -2.75
C SER A 56 6.28 3.00 -3.50
N TRP A 57 5.03 3.45 -3.46
CA TRP A 57 4.80 4.86 -3.74
C TRP A 57 5.52 5.61 -2.64
N ASP A 58 6.41 6.53 -3.00
CA ASP A 58 7.17 7.33 -2.04
C ASP A 58 6.17 7.97 -1.07
N VAL A 59 6.09 7.41 0.14
CA VAL A 59 5.23 7.90 1.21
C VAL A 59 6.01 8.94 1.97
N ASP A 60 6.30 10.04 1.28
CA ASP A 60 6.65 11.31 1.91
C ASP A 60 5.46 11.71 2.82
N GLY A 61 5.48 11.25 4.07
CA GLY A 61 4.56 11.70 5.12
C GLY A 61 3.75 10.65 5.89
N LEU A 62 3.97 9.34 5.72
CA LEU A 62 3.45 8.35 6.68
C LEU A 62 4.55 7.96 7.67
N THR A 63 4.80 8.85 8.63
CA THR A 63 5.40 8.47 9.91
C THR A 63 4.43 7.51 10.60
N LEU A 64 4.84 6.25 10.77
CA LEU A 64 4.22 5.32 11.72
C LEU A 64 4.69 5.66 13.14
#